data_AF-A0A7W1PJZ4-F1
#
_entry.id   AF-A0A7W1PJZ4-F1
#
_cell.length_a   1.000
_cell.length_b   1.000
_cell.length_c   1.000
_cell.angle_alpha   90.00
_cell.angle_beta   90.00
_cell.angle_gamma   90.00
#
_symmetry.space_group_name_H-M   'P 1'
#
loop_
_entity.id
_entity.type
_entity.pdbx_description
1 polymer ?
#
loop_
_entity_poly.entity_id
_entity_poly.type
_entity_poly.pdbx_seq_one_letter_code
_entity_poly.pdbx_strand_id
1 'polypeptide(L)'
;MAAALAIALWAHGVYCYVQMVRHRRPGVSPLEIAWTPERLTPRGMEYRRRALRSYAAFAILAVTLMVIGSLLAAGWRERAA
;
A
#
# COMPACT_ATOMS: atom_id res chain seq x y z
N MET A 1 0.72 6.47 -17.17
CA MET A 1 1.75 5.64 -16.49
C MET A 1 1.61 5.66 -14.96
N ALA A 2 1.56 6.83 -14.31
CA ALA A 2 1.40 6.91 -12.84
C ALA A 2 0.15 6.20 -12.29
N ALA A 3 -1.00 6.34 -12.96
CA ALA A 3 -2.23 5.64 -12.59
C ALA A 3 -2.09 4.11 -12.66
N ALA A 4 -1.46 3.59 -13.71
CA ALA A 4 -1.20 2.16 -13.85
C ALA A 4 -0.27 1.64 -12.75
N LEU A 5 0.77 2.42 -12.40
CA LEU A 5 1.66 2.09 -11.28
C LEU A 5 0.92 2.10 -9.93
N ALA A 6 0.06 3.09 -9.70
CA ALA A 6 -0.77 3.16 -8.49
C ALA A 6 -1.68 1.93 -8.36
N ILE A 7 -2.36 1.55 -9.45
CA ILE A 7 -3.21 0.34 -9.50
C ILE A 7 -2.38 -0.92 -9.22
N ALA A 8 -1.21 -1.05 -9.85
CA ALA A 8 -0.34 -2.20 -9.65
C ALA A 8 0.17 -2.32 -8.20
N LEU A 9 0.61 -1.21 -7.60
CA LEU A 9 1.06 -1.17 -6.20
C LEU A 9 -0.08 -1.52 -5.23
N TRP A 10 -1.27 -0.97 -5.48
CA TRP A 10 -2.45 -1.26 -4.67
C TRP A 10 -2.87 -2.73 -4.79
N ALA A 11 -3.02 -3.26 -6.01
CA ALA A 11 -3.41 -4.63 -6.26
C ALA A 11 -2.40 -5.63 -5.68
N HIS A 12 -1.10 -5.36 -5.81
CA HIS A 12 -0.05 -6.19 -5.22
C HIS A 12 -0.08 -6.14 -3.68
N GLY A 13 -0.33 -4.97 -3.08
CA GLY A 13 -0.52 -4.81 -1.64
C GLY A 13 -1.71 -5.64 -1.12
N VAL A 14 -2.86 -5.54 -1.80
CA VAL A 14 -4.08 -6.32 -1.51
C VAL A 14 -3.81 -7.83 -1.65
N TYR A 15 -3.16 -8.25 -2.73
CA TYR A 15 -2.77 -9.66 -2.91
C TYR A 15 -1.91 -10.16 -1.75
N CYS A 16 -0.88 -9.41 -1.36
CA CYS A 16 -0.02 -9.78 -0.25
C CYS A 16 -0.79 -9.82 1.08
N TYR A 17 -1.72 -8.88 1.30
CA TYR A 17 -2.60 -8.90 2.48
C TYR A 17 -3.47 -10.15 2.52
N VAL A 18 -4.13 -10.52 1.41
CA VAL A 18 -4.95 -11.73 1.34
C VAL A 18 -4.12 -12.98 1.62
N GLN A 19 -2.91 -13.08 1.06
CA GLN A 19 -2.01 -14.22 1.33
C GLN A 19 -1.52 -14.24 2.78
N MET A 20 -1.26 -13.08 3.40
CA MET A 20 -0.93 -12.98 4.82
C MET A 20 -2.06 -13.58 5.69
N VAL A 21 -3.32 -13.24 5.42
CA VAL A 21 -4.50 -13.76 6.16
C VAL A 21 -4.66 -15.28 5.96
N ARG A 22 -4.35 -15.79 4.77
CA ARG A 22 -4.35 -17.24 4.48
C ARG A 22 -3.26 -18.00 5.25
N HIS A 23 -2.15 -17.34 5.54
CA HIS A 23 -1.01 -17.91 6.28
C HIS A 23 -1.00 -17.53 7.77
N ARG A 24 -2.18 -17.31 8.36
CA ARG A 24 -2.35 -17.15 9.80
C ARG A 24 -2.14 -18.48 10.55
N ARG A 25 -1.78 -18.40 11.82
CA ARG A 25 -1.71 -19.58 12.69
C ARG A 25 -3.11 -20.15 12.97
N PRO A 26 -3.22 -21.45 13.25
CA PRO A 26 -4.48 -22.06 13.68
C PRO A 26 -5.03 -21.37 14.93
N GLY A 27 -6.36 -21.27 15.04
CA GLY A 27 -7.03 -20.63 16.18
C GLY A 27 -7.19 -19.11 16.10
N VAL A 28 -6.61 -18.46 15.08
CA VAL A 28 -6.80 -17.01 14.84
C VAL A 28 -8.04 -16.78 13.97
N SER A 29 -8.95 -15.92 14.46
CA SER A 29 -10.19 -15.58 13.74
C SER A 29 -9.88 -14.90 12.40
N PRO A 30 -10.54 -15.29 11.29
CA PRO A 30 -10.38 -14.62 10.00
C PRO A 30 -10.93 -13.18 9.98
N LEU A 31 -11.80 -12.83 10.93
CA LEU A 31 -12.38 -11.49 11.06
C LEU A 31 -11.48 -10.54 11.85
N GLU A 32 -10.39 -11.05 12.40
CA GLU A 32 -9.48 -10.24 13.19
C GLU A 32 -8.68 -9.29 12.30
N ILE A 33 -8.76 -7.99 12.57
CA ILE A 33 -8.14 -6.96 11.73
C ILE A 33 -6.67 -6.74 12.12
N ALA A 34 -6.34 -7.03 13.39
CA ALA A 34 -5.00 -6.87 13.96
C ALA A 34 -4.12 -8.11 13.70
N TRP A 35 -3.43 -8.11 12.56
CA TRP A 35 -2.48 -9.15 12.17
C TRP A 35 -1.09 -8.89 12.76
N THR A 36 -0.96 -9.12 14.06
CA THR A 36 0.30 -9.00 14.79
C THR A 36 1.27 -10.14 14.39
N PRO A 37 2.60 -9.94 14.52
CA PRO A 37 3.59 -10.95 14.13
C PRO A 37 3.37 -12.34 14.72
N GLU A 38 2.90 -12.40 15.97
CA GLU A 38 2.77 -13.60 16.77
C GLU A 38 1.67 -14.53 16.23
N ARG A 39 0.72 -13.96 15.50
CA ARG A 39 -0.45 -14.64 14.92
C ARG A 39 -0.20 -15.16 13.50
N LEU A 40 0.95 -14.83 12.92
CA LEU A 40 1.31 -15.21 11.57
C LEU A 40 2.30 -16.36 11.59
N THR A 41 2.23 -17.20 10.55
CA THR A 41 3.31 -18.12 10.22
C THR A 41 4.52 -17.35 9.65
N PRO A 42 5.72 -17.94 9.57
CA PRO A 42 6.86 -17.30 8.92
C PRO A 42 6.56 -16.82 7.48
N ARG A 43 5.75 -17.59 6.74
CA ARG A 43 5.30 -17.23 5.39
C ARG A 43 4.31 -16.06 5.40
N GLY A 44 3.39 -16.05 6.37
CA GLY A 44 2.48 -14.91 6.60
C GLY A 44 3.25 -13.62 6.92
N MET A 45 4.31 -13.71 7.72
CA MET A 45 5.20 -12.60 8.03
C MET A 45 5.94 -12.05 6.81
N GLU A 46 6.31 -12.90 5.87
CA GLU A 46 6.90 -12.47 4.61
C GLU A 46 5.89 -11.68 3.77
N TYR A 47 4.67 -12.20 3.60
CA TYR A 47 3.60 -11.48 2.91
C TYR A 47 3.25 -10.16 3.58
N ARG A 48 3.26 -10.10 4.93
CA ARG A 48 3.09 -8.85 5.68
C ARG A 48 4.14 -7.81 5.29
N ARG A 49 5.42 -8.18 5.24
CA ARG A 49 6.49 -7.27 4.82
C ARG A 49 6.32 -6.79 3.39
N ARG A 50 5.93 -7.67 2.47
CA ARG A 50 5.67 -7.32 1.06
C ARG A 50 4.46 -6.38 0.91
N ALA A 51 3.39 -6.62 1.67
CA ALA A 51 2.22 -5.75 1.72
C ALA A 51 2.58 -4.35 2.23
N LEU A 52 3.31 -4.27 3.36
CA LEU A 52 3.77 -3.00 3.93
C LEU A 52 4.65 -2.21 2.95
N ARG A 53 5.57 -2.87 2.25
CA ARG A 53 6.39 -2.22 1.21
C ARG A 53 5.53 -1.69 0.06
N SER A 54 4.52 -2.44 -0.37
CA SER A 54 3.63 -2.02 -1.46
C SER A 54 2.81 -0.80 -1.05
N TYR A 55 2.28 -0.80 0.18
CA TYR A 55 1.54 0.35 0.71
C TYR A 55 2.44 1.57 0.95
N ALA A 56 3.67 1.38 1.41
CA ALA A 56 4.64 2.47 1.54
C ALA A 56 4.97 3.08 0.17
N ALA A 57 5.24 2.25 -0.85
CA ALA A 57 5.49 2.72 -2.21
C ALA A 57 4.27 3.46 -2.80
N PHE A 58 3.06 2.95 -2.56
CA PHE A 58 1.82 3.62 -2.96
C PHE A 58 1.66 4.99 -2.29
N ALA A 59 1.90 5.08 -0.97
CA ALA A 59 1.83 6.33 -0.22
C ALA A 59 2.86 7.36 -0.72
N ILE A 60 4.10 6.95 -0.94
CA ILE A 60 5.15 7.81 -1.50
C ILE A 60 4.76 8.33 -2.88
N LEU A 61 4.22 7.45 -3.75
CA LEU A 61 3.73 7.85 -5.07
C LEU A 61 2.60 8.88 -4.96
N ALA A 62 1.63 8.65 -4.08
CA ALA A 62 0.52 9.57 -3.86
C ALA A 62 1.00 10.95 -3.41
N VAL A 63 1.88 11.02 -2.39
CA VAL A 63 2.46 12.27 -1.91
C VAL A 63 3.24 12.99 -3.02
N THR A 64 4.06 12.27 -3.77
CA THR A 64 4.81 12.83 -4.90
C THR A 64 3.87 13.47 -5.94
N LEU A 65 2.80 12.77 -6.32
CA LEU A 65 1.81 13.29 -7.27
C LEU A 65 1.07 14.52 -6.73
N MET A 66 0.75 14.55 -5.43
CA MET A 66 0.12 15.71 -4.79
C MET A 66 1.03 16.94 -4.81
N VAL A 67 2.32 16.77 -4.49
CA VAL A 67 3.30 17.86 -4.51
C VAL A 67 3.47 18.40 -5.94
N ILE A 68 3.69 17.52 -6.92
CA ILE A 68 3.83 17.93 -8.33
C ILE A 68 2.57 18.64 -8.82
N GLY A 69 1.39 18.08 -8.54
CA GLY A 69 0.11 18.70 -8.91
C GLY A 69 -0.05 20.09 -8.31
N SER A 70 0.33 20.28 -7.04
CA SER A 70 0.26 21.56 -6.34
C SER A 70 1.19 22.61 -6.94
N LEU A 71 2.43 22.22 -7.27
CA LEU A 71 3.42 23.11 -7.88
C LEU A 71 3.00 23.54 -9.29
N LEU A 72 2.50 22.60 -10.09
CA LEU A 72 1.97 22.92 -11.42
C LEU A 72 0.80 23.90 -11.29
N ALA A 73 -0.18 23.62 -10.44
CA ALA A 73 -1.33 24.50 -10.23
C ALA A 73 -0.91 25.92 -9.78
N ALA A 74 0.12 26.04 -8.95
CA ALA A 74 0.68 27.33 -8.57
C ALA A 74 1.27 28.07 -9.77
N GLY A 75 2.12 27.42 -10.57
CA GLY A 75 2.71 28.03 -11.76
C GLY A 75 1.70 28.43 -12.83
N TRP A 76 0.58 27.69 -12.97
CA TRP A 76 -0.52 28.09 -13.85
C TRP A 76 -1.21 29.37 -13.39
N ARG A 77 -1.39 29.57 -12.07
CA ARG A 77 -1.99 30.79 -11.53
C ARG A 77 -1.11 32.02 -11.73
N GLU A 78 0.20 31.87 -11.56
CA GLU A 78 1.16 32.97 -11.80
C GLU A 78 1.20 33.43 -13.26
N ARG A 79 1.00 32.52 -14.22
CA ARG A 79 0.97 32.86 -15.65
C ARG A 79 -0.35 33.47 -16.12
N ALA A 80 -1.43 33.27 -15.36
CA ALA A 80 -2.77 33.76 -15.68
C ALA A 80 -3.09 35.12 -15.04
N ALA A 81 -2.23 35.58 -14.12
CA ALA A 81 -2.27 36.90 -13.49
C ALA A 81 -1.38 37.89 -14.26
#